data_AF-U5I524-F1
#
_entry.id   AF-U5I524-F1
#
_cell.length_a   1.000
_cell.length_b   1.000
_cell.length_c   1.000
_cell.angle_alpha   90.00
_cell.angle_beta   90.00
_cell.angle_gamma   90.00
#
_symmetry.space_group_name_H-M   'P 1'
#
loop_
_entity.id
_entity.type
_entity.pdbx_description
1 polymer ?
#
loop_
_entity_poly.entity_id
_entity_poly.type
_entity_poly.pdbx_seq_one_letter_code
_entity_poly.pdbx_strand_id
1 'polypeptide(L)'
;ISAKYNKDACVEYIGPNGAGHYVKMVHNGIEYSDMQLISEAYFLLKHGLKLNNIELSKIFQEWNTGELKSYLIEITSHILSKKDSNGDFIVDQILDEASNKGTGMWTATSALDLHVPLSLITEAVFARYLSSLKSQRILCSTLLKGPKISSVTSTERYQFIEDLRKALFLGKILSYAQGFSQMKAASEKYKWNLKFYNIAKIFRSGCIIKADLLQYIMNEFKNNNDLINLMCSSYFSNIANNYEISLRKILIFAIKNGISLP
;
A
#
# COMPACT_ATOMS: atom_id res chain seq x y z
N ILE A 1 -14.35 -22.73 8.85
CA ILE A 1 -13.96 -22.75 7.42
C ILE A 1 -12.87 -21.69 7.24
N SER A 2 -11.72 -22.01 6.65
CA SER A 2 -10.63 -21.07 6.38
C SER A 2 -10.19 -21.17 4.92
N ALA A 3 -9.62 -20.09 4.38
CA ALA A 3 -8.85 -20.18 3.13
C ALA A 3 -7.65 -21.14 3.33
N LYS A 4 -7.13 -21.67 2.22
CA LYS A 4 -5.93 -22.49 2.19
C LYS A 4 -4.93 -21.92 1.18
N TYR A 5 -3.64 -22.01 1.47
CA TYR A 5 -2.54 -21.69 0.56
C TYR A 5 -1.56 -22.85 0.55
N ASN A 6 -1.32 -23.49 -0.60
CA ASN A 6 -0.51 -24.72 -0.71
C ASN A 6 -0.87 -25.80 0.32
N LYS A 7 -2.18 -26.03 0.53
CA LYS A 7 -2.78 -26.95 1.51
C LYS A 7 -2.71 -26.52 2.98
N ASP A 8 -1.92 -25.50 3.33
CA ASP A 8 -1.92 -24.91 4.67
C ASP A 8 -3.15 -24.05 4.91
N ALA A 9 -3.79 -24.21 6.07
CA ALA A 9 -4.90 -23.35 6.48
C ALA A 9 -4.39 -21.94 6.84
N CYS A 10 -5.08 -20.90 6.38
CA CYS A 10 -4.82 -19.52 6.76
C CYS A 10 -5.53 -19.18 8.09
N VAL A 11 -5.24 -19.97 9.13
CA VAL A 11 -5.70 -19.78 10.50
C VAL A 11 -4.66 -20.34 11.46
N GLU A 12 -4.35 -19.60 12.51
CA GLU A 12 -3.39 -19.97 13.55
C GLU A 12 -3.84 -19.38 14.89
N TYR A 13 -3.43 -19.99 16.00
CA TYR A 13 -3.55 -19.34 17.30
C TYR A 13 -2.56 -18.17 17.38
N ILE A 14 -3.08 -16.94 17.46
CA ILE A 14 -2.26 -15.72 17.42
C ILE A 14 -1.57 -15.44 18.76
N GLY A 15 -2.30 -15.62 19.87
CA GLY A 15 -1.86 -15.25 21.20
C GLY A 15 -3.05 -15.03 22.14
N PRO A 16 -2.78 -14.71 23.42
CA PRO A 16 -3.82 -14.57 24.43
C PRO A 16 -4.63 -13.28 24.26
N ASN A 17 -5.75 -13.18 24.98
CA ASN A 17 -6.54 -11.94 25.11
C ASN A 17 -6.97 -11.37 23.73
N GLY A 18 -6.74 -10.07 23.51
CA GLY A 18 -7.06 -9.35 22.27
C GLY A 18 -6.04 -9.48 21.14
N ALA A 19 -5.03 -10.37 21.24
CA ALA A 19 -3.93 -10.46 20.27
C ALA A 19 -4.43 -10.67 18.83
N GLY A 20 -5.42 -11.54 18.62
CA GLY A 20 -6.03 -11.76 17.30
C GLY A 20 -6.69 -10.52 16.72
N HIS A 21 -7.43 -9.76 17.55
CA HIS A 21 -8.05 -8.51 17.13
C HIS A 21 -7.00 -7.43 16.81
N TYR A 22 -5.91 -7.38 17.58
CA TYR A 22 -4.81 -6.45 17.33
C TYR A 22 -4.11 -6.73 16.00
N VAL A 23 -3.81 -8.01 15.70
CA VAL A 23 -3.24 -8.40 14.40
C VAL A 23 -4.19 -8.04 13.26
N LYS A 24 -5.51 -8.19 13.44
CA LYS A 24 -6.50 -7.77 12.45
C LYS A 24 -6.55 -6.24 12.26
N MET A 25 -6.42 -5.48 13.35
CA MET A 25 -6.33 -4.03 13.30
C MET A 25 -5.13 -3.60 12.44
N VAL A 26 -3.93 -4.12 12.74
CA VAL A 26 -2.72 -3.82 11.96
C VAL A 26 -2.85 -4.26 10.50
N HIS A 27 -3.46 -5.42 10.21
CA HIS A 27 -3.79 -5.83 8.84
C HIS A 27 -4.59 -4.74 8.10
N ASN A 28 -5.62 -4.17 8.73
CA ASN A 28 -6.41 -3.12 8.10
C ASN A 28 -5.64 -1.80 7.96
N GLY A 29 -4.69 -1.50 8.85
CA GLY A 29 -3.75 -0.40 8.65
C GLY A 29 -2.89 -0.60 7.40
N ILE A 30 -2.29 -1.78 7.24
CA ILE A 30 -1.50 -2.14 6.05
C ILE A 30 -2.37 -2.05 4.79
N GLU A 31 -3.61 -2.56 4.84
CA GLU A 31 -4.59 -2.44 3.74
C GLU A 31 -4.82 -0.98 3.32
N TYR A 32 -4.94 -0.06 4.28
CA TYR A 32 -5.13 1.37 3.99
C TYR A 32 -3.94 1.95 3.24
N SER A 33 -2.72 1.65 3.70
CA SER A 33 -1.50 2.12 3.03
C SER A 33 -1.30 1.49 1.65
N ASP A 34 -1.61 0.21 1.47
CA ASP A 34 -1.52 -0.46 0.16
C ASP A 34 -2.47 0.20 -0.84
N MET A 35 -3.71 0.48 -0.44
CA MET A 35 -4.68 1.20 -1.27
C MET A 35 -4.22 2.62 -1.60
N GLN A 36 -3.65 3.33 -0.61
CA GLN A 36 -3.17 4.70 -0.79
C GLN A 36 -2.00 4.75 -1.79
N LEU A 37 -0.98 3.90 -1.62
CA LEU A 37 0.16 3.80 -2.53
C LEU A 37 -0.27 3.42 -3.96
N ILE A 38 -1.26 2.52 -4.10
CA ILE A 38 -1.83 2.18 -5.41
C ILE A 38 -2.56 3.39 -6.03
N SER A 39 -3.30 4.15 -5.22
CA SER A 39 -4.02 5.35 -5.69
C SER A 39 -3.06 6.44 -6.15
N GLU A 40 -1.92 6.59 -5.49
CA GLU A 40 -0.85 7.51 -5.87
C GLU A 40 -0.20 7.12 -7.19
N ALA A 41 0.12 5.83 -7.36
CA ALA A 41 0.61 5.32 -8.63
C ALA A 41 -0.40 5.55 -9.76
N TYR A 42 -1.68 5.26 -9.52
CA TYR A 42 -2.76 5.60 -10.46
C TYR A 42 -2.79 7.10 -10.80
N PHE A 43 -2.70 7.98 -9.79
CA PHE A 43 -2.79 9.42 -9.97
C PHE A 43 -1.61 9.97 -10.79
N LEU A 44 -0.39 9.47 -10.54
CA LEU A 44 0.79 9.82 -11.34
C LEU A 44 0.67 9.36 -12.79
N LEU A 45 0.20 8.14 -13.04
CA LEU A 45 0.02 7.64 -14.40
C LEU A 45 -1.08 8.43 -15.14
N LYS A 46 -2.20 8.71 -14.47
CA LYS A 46 -3.34 9.41 -15.08
C LYS A 46 -3.07 10.90 -15.30
N HIS A 47 -2.51 11.61 -14.32
CA HIS A 47 -2.34 13.06 -14.39
C HIS A 47 -0.92 13.48 -14.75
N GLY A 48 0.09 12.75 -14.30
CA GLY A 48 1.48 12.99 -14.65
C GLY A 48 1.80 12.56 -16.10
N LEU A 49 1.38 11.34 -16.48
CA LEU A 49 1.63 10.81 -17.83
C LEU A 49 0.44 10.94 -18.80
N LYS A 50 -0.71 11.40 -18.34
CA LYS A 50 -1.94 11.59 -19.16
C LYS A 50 -2.43 10.30 -19.82
N LEU A 51 -2.22 9.16 -19.17
CA LEU A 51 -2.68 7.87 -19.66
C LEU A 51 -4.19 7.70 -19.47
N ASN A 52 -4.85 7.05 -20.43
CA ASN A 52 -6.27 6.74 -20.33
C ASN A 52 -6.52 5.44 -19.54
N ASN A 53 -7.76 5.21 -19.10
CA ASN A 53 -8.08 4.09 -18.21
C ASN A 53 -7.79 2.69 -18.79
N ILE A 54 -7.80 2.52 -20.11
CA ILE A 54 -7.42 1.24 -20.75
C ILE A 54 -5.91 1.02 -20.66
N GLU A 55 -5.11 2.07 -20.87
CA GLU A 55 -3.66 2.00 -20.68
C GLU A 55 -3.31 1.71 -19.21
N LEU A 56 -3.98 2.41 -18.27
CA LEU A 56 -3.81 2.17 -16.84
C LEU A 56 -4.15 0.72 -16.47
N SER A 57 -5.29 0.20 -16.94
CA SER A 57 -5.71 -1.18 -16.68
C SER A 57 -4.65 -2.18 -17.15
N LYS A 58 -4.09 -2.00 -18.36
CA LYS A 58 -3.02 -2.86 -18.89
C LYS A 58 -1.75 -2.82 -18.05
N ILE A 59 -1.33 -1.63 -17.61
CA ILE A 59 -0.15 -1.48 -16.74
C ILE A 59 -0.35 -2.24 -15.42
N PHE A 60 -1.50 -2.08 -14.77
CA PHE A 60 -1.80 -2.82 -13.53
C PHE A 60 -1.94 -4.33 -13.76
N GLN A 61 -2.43 -4.78 -14.92
CA GLN A 61 -2.41 -6.21 -15.30
C GLN A 61 -0.98 -6.73 -15.40
N GLU A 62 -0.11 -6.01 -16.10
CA GLU A 62 1.31 -6.36 -16.24
C GLU A 62 2.02 -6.41 -14.89
N TRP A 63 1.83 -5.40 -14.04
CA TRP A 63 2.37 -5.39 -12.67
C TRP A 63 1.89 -6.57 -11.84
N ASN A 64 0.65 -7.05 -12.06
CA ASN A 64 0.11 -8.22 -11.38
C ASN A 64 0.71 -9.55 -11.84
N THR A 65 1.53 -9.56 -12.88
CA THR A 65 2.29 -10.75 -13.30
C THR A 65 3.68 -10.83 -12.67
N GLY A 66 4.16 -9.73 -12.07
CA GLY A 66 5.47 -9.63 -11.44
C GLY A 66 5.42 -9.56 -9.91
N GLU A 67 6.40 -8.88 -9.30
CA GLU A 67 6.55 -8.82 -7.84
C GLU A 67 5.41 -8.08 -7.11
N LEU A 68 4.62 -7.26 -7.83
CA LEU A 68 3.44 -6.59 -7.29
C LEU A 68 2.19 -7.47 -7.25
N LYS A 69 2.28 -8.72 -7.72
CA LYS A 69 1.16 -9.66 -7.77
C LYS A 69 0.43 -9.74 -6.43
N SER A 70 -0.79 -9.24 -6.44
CA SER A 70 -1.63 -9.12 -5.25
C SER A 70 -3.08 -8.89 -5.62
N TYR A 71 -3.98 -9.22 -4.69
CA TYR A 71 -5.40 -9.01 -4.89
C TYR A 71 -5.75 -7.54 -5.18
N LEU A 72 -5.13 -6.60 -4.46
CA LEU A 72 -5.40 -5.17 -4.64
C LEU A 72 -4.95 -4.65 -6.02
N ILE A 73 -3.82 -5.13 -6.55
CA ILE A 73 -3.36 -4.78 -7.90
C ILE A 73 -4.28 -5.40 -8.96
N GLU A 74 -4.68 -6.66 -8.78
CA GLU A 74 -5.63 -7.37 -9.66
C GLU A 74 -6.95 -6.60 -9.78
N ILE A 75 -7.62 -6.33 -8.67
CA ILE A 75 -8.92 -5.64 -8.70
C ILE A 75 -8.79 -4.20 -9.22
N THR A 76 -7.66 -3.53 -8.99
CA THR A 76 -7.42 -2.19 -9.54
C THR A 76 -7.45 -2.23 -11.07
N SER A 77 -6.82 -3.25 -11.67
CA SER A 77 -6.86 -3.41 -13.12
C SER A 77 -8.27 -3.64 -13.67
N HIS A 78 -9.11 -4.40 -12.95
CA HIS A 78 -10.52 -4.63 -13.32
C HIS A 78 -11.38 -3.37 -13.13
N ILE A 79 -11.16 -2.62 -12.05
CA ILE A 79 -11.86 -1.36 -11.76
C ILE A 79 -11.59 -0.35 -12.88
N LEU A 80 -10.34 -0.20 -13.31
CA LEU A 80 -9.95 0.76 -14.33
C LEU A 80 -10.56 0.47 -15.71
N SER A 81 -10.82 -0.80 -16.04
CA SER A 81 -11.46 -1.17 -17.31
C SER A 81 -12.98 -1.22 -17.25
N LYS A 82 -13.59 -1.09 -16.07
CA LYS A 82 -15.03 -1.24 -15.89
C LYS A 82 -15.78 -0.02 -16.42
N LYS A 83 -16.74 -0.29 -17.31
CA LYS A 83 -17.68 0.70 -17.86
C LYS A 83 -19.10 0.48 -17.35
N ASP A 84 -19.87 1.57 -17.30
CA ASP A 84 -21.32 1.54 -17.05
C ASP A 84 -22.11 1.21 -18.34
N SER A 85 -23.44 1.32 -18.29
CA SER A 85 -24.32 1.09 -19.43
C SER A 85 -24.19 2.13 -20.55
N ASN A 86 -23.66 3.31 -20.26
CA ASN A 86 -23.47 4.40 -21.22
C ASN A 86 -22.09 4.33 -21.90
N GLY A 87 -21.22 3.45 -21.42
CA GLY A 87 -19.86 3.26 -21.93
C GLY A 87 -18.82 4.13 -21.23
N ASP A 88 -19.22 4.87 -20.19
CA ASP A 88 -18.34 5.69 -19.36
C ASP A 88 -17.60 4.81 -18.35
N PHE A 89 -16.35 5.16 -18.06
CA PHE A 89 -15.57 4.44 -17.05
C PHE A 89 -16.11 4.75 -15.65
N ILE A 90 -16.53 3.72 -14.92
CA ILE A 90 -17.17 3.88 -13.61
C ILE A 90 -16.27 4.62 -12.63
N VAL A 91 -14.96 4.33 -12.64
CA VAL A 91 -13.99 4.96 -11.73
C VAL A 91 -13.96 6.48 -11.83
N ASP A 92 -14.29 7.04 -13.01
CA ASP A 92 -14.30 8.49 -13.24
C ASP A 92 -15.61 9.16 -12.81
N GLN A 93 -16.64 8.36 -12.51
CA GLN A 93 -17.94 8.81 -12.03
C GLN A 93 -18.08 8.66 -10.50
N ILE A 94 -17.15 7.98 -9.84
CA ILE A 94 -17.16 7.79 -8.38
C ILE A 94 -16.71 9.08 -7.70
N LEU A 95 -17.49 9.53 -6.71
CA LEU A 95 -17.12 10.64 -5.84
C LEU A 95 -15.83 10.32 -5.08
N ASP A 96 -14.85 11.21 -5.16
CA ASP A 96 -13.52 11.12 -4.54
C ASP A 96 -13.55 11.45 -3.04
N GLU A 97 -14.43 10.77 -2.30
CA GLU A 97 -14.60 10.85 -0.85
C GLU A 97 -14.46 9.45 -0.25
N ALA A 98 -13.25 9.14 0.22
CA ALA A 98 -12.97 7.83 0.79
C ALA A 98 -13.55 7.72 2.21
N SER A 99 -14.45 6.76 2.40
CA SER A 99 -14.94 6.42 3.75
C SER A 99 -13.82 5.82 4.63
N ASN A 100 -13.97 6.00 5.95
CA ASN A 100 -13.14 5.38 6.97
C ASN A 100 -14.04 4.72 8.02
N LYS A 101 -13.81 3.43 8.30
CA LYS A 101 -14.58 2.66 9.31
C LYS A 101 -13.88 2.60 10.68
N GLY A 102 -12.81 3.35 10.88
CA GLY A 102 -12.12 3.52 12.15
C GLY A 102 -10.90 2.60 12.37
N THR A 103 -10.83 1.43 11.72
CA THR A 103 -9.73 0.47 11.95
C THR A 103 -8.35 0.98 11.55
N GLY A 104 -8.26 1.79 10.48
CA GLY A 104 -7.01 2.46 10.12
C GLY A 104 -6.58 3.48 11.18
N MET A 105 -7.53 4.27 11.68
CA MET A 105 -7.29 5.22 12.77
C MET A 105 -6.82 4.52 14.05
N TRP A 106 -7.46 3.42 14.45
CA TRP A 106 -7.03 2.65 15.63
C TRP A 106 -5.58 2.15 15.49
N THR A 107 -5.17 1.74 14.28
CA THR A 107 -3.79 1.32 14.02
C THR A 107 -2.82 2.49 14.24
N ALA A 108 -3.12 3.66 13.70
CA ALA A 108 -2.30 4.87 13.86
C ALA A 108 -2.25 5.35 15.31
N THR A 109 -3.39 5.42 16.01
CA THR A 109 -3.46 5.77 17.43
C THR A 109 -2.65 4.80 18.28
N SER A 110 -2.79 3.50 18.06
CA SER A 110 -2.03 2.51 18.81
C SER A 110 -0.52 2.59 18.56
N ALA A 111 -0.09 3.03 17.36
CA ALA A 111 1.33 3.24 17.09
C ALA A 111 1.89 4.42 17.88
N LEU A 112 1.11 5.50 18.01
CA LEU A 112 1.45 6.64 18.89
C LEU A 112 1.56 6.19 20.35
N ASP A 113 0.61 5.40 20.86
CA ASP A 113 0.61 4.86 22.23
C ASP A 113 1.77 3.89 22.53
N LEU A 114 2.35 3.31 21.48
CA LEU A 114 3.51 2.41 21.54
C LEU A 114 4.83 3.13 21.24
N HIS A 115 4.78 4.42 20.85
CA HIS A 115 5.93 5.18 20.37
C HIS A 115 6.65 4.51 19.18
N VAL A 116 5.87 3.93 18.26
CA VAL A 116 6.40 3.28 17.04
C VAL A 116 6.11 4.15 15.81
N PRO A 117 7.12 4.42 14.96
CA PRO A 117 6.90 5.15 13.72
C PRO A 117 6.05 4.33 12.74
N LEU A 118 4.89 4.89 12.36
CA LEU A 118 3.92 4.27 11.46
C LEU A 118 3.41 5.27 10.40
N SER A 119 4.35 5.96 9.74
CA SER A 119 4.04 7.11 8.89
C SER A 119 3.13 6.78 7.71
N LEU A 120 3.41 5.70 6.95
CA LEU A 120 2.67 5.40 5.72
C LEU A 120 1.20 5.06 5.99
N ILE A 121 0.94 4.29 7.04
CA ILE A 121 -0.44 3.95 7.43
C ILE A 121 -1.16 5.18 7.99
N THR A 122 -0.45 6.04 8.72
CA THR A 122 -1.03 7.26 9.29
C THR A 122 -1.37 8.26 8.18
N GLU A 123 -0.48 8.48 7.22
CA GLU A 123 -0.74 9.33 6.05
C GLU A 123 -1.87 8.77 5.19
N ALA A 124 -1.98 7.45 5.03
CA ALA A 124 -3.13 6.84 4.36
C ALA A 124 -4.47 7.10 5.08
N VAL A 125 -4.47 7.30 6.40
CA VAL A 125 -5.66 7.73 7.13
C VAL A 125 -5.93 9.23 6.87
N PHE A 126 -4.90 10.07 6.92
CA PHE A 126 -5.03 11.51 6.65
C PHE A 126 -5.45 11.81 5.21
N ALA A 127 -4.97 11.07 4.23
CA ALA A 127 -5.39 11.19 2.83
C ALA A 127 -6.90 10.93 2.67
N ARG A 128 -7.47 9.98 3.42
CA ARG A 128 -8.92 9.74 3.44
C ARG A 128 -9.67 10.92 4.07
N TYR A 129 -9.18 11.46 5.18
CA TYR A 129 -9.75 12.66 5.79
C TYR A 129 -9.70 13.85 4.84
N LEU A 130 -8.58 14.08 4.17
CA LEU A 130 -8.44 15.12 3.16
C LEU A 130 -9.44 14.93 2.00
N SER A 131 -9.63 13.69 1.54
CA SER A 131 -10.61 13.39 0.49
C SER A 131 -12.04 13.77 0.90
N SER A 132 -12.41 13.55 2.17
CA SER A 132 -13.75 13.89 2.69
C SER A 132 -14.03 15.39 2.77
N LEU A 133 -12.99 16.23 2.73
CA LEU A 133 -13.12 17.70 2.71
C LEU A 133 -13.42 18.23 1.29
N LYS A 134 -14.27 17.55 0.52
CA LYS A 134 -14.48 17.82 -0.92
C LYS A 134 -14.85 19.27 -1.22
N SER A 135 -15.82 19.84 -0.52
CA SER A 135 -16.24 21.23 -0.73
C SER A 135 -15.10 22.22 -0.47
N GLN A 136 -14.29 21.96 0.56
CA GLN A 136 -13.11 22.79 0.86
C GLN A 136 -12.05 22.64 -0.24
N ARG A 137 -11.79 21.42 -0.73
CA ARG A 137 -10.85 21.17 -1.83
C ARG A 137 -11.27 21.87 -3.12
N ILE A 138 -12.56 21.82 -3.48
CA ILE A 138 -13.10 22.54 -4.65
C ILE A 138 -12.84 24.05 -4.49
N LEU A 139 -13.22 24.64 -3.35
CA LEU A 139 -12.99 26.06 -3.09
C LEU A 139 -11.51 26.42 -3.19
N CYS A 140 -10.65 25.67 -2.50
CA CYS A 140 -9.20 25.87 -2.54
C CYS A 140 -8.62 25.75 -3.95
N SER A 141 -9.14 24.88 -4.82
CA SER A 141 -8.66 24.76 -6.21
C SER A 141 -8.93 26.01 -7.07
N THR A 142 -9.87 26.87 -6.66
CA THR A 142 -10.13 28.16 -7.33
C THR A 142 -9.20 29.28 -6.83
N LEU A 143 -8.62 29.11 -5.64
CA LEU A 143 -7.81 30.12 -4.95
C LEU A 143 -6.31 29.85 -5.04
N LEU A 144 -5.91 28.60 -4.86
CA LEU A 144 -4.52 28.16 -4.83
C LEU A 144 -4.01 27.86 -6.23
N LYS A 145 -2.77 28.25 -6.50
CA LYS A 145 -2.09 27.99 -7.78
C LYS A 145 -1.00 26.94 -7.57
N GLY A 146 -0.90 26.00 -8.50
CA GLY A 146 0.17 25.00 -8.58
C GLY A 146 0.99 25.13 -9.87
N PRO A 147 2.10 24.40 -9.98
CA PRO A 147 2.88 24.34 -11.21
C PRO A 147 2.06 23.67 -12.33
N LYS A 148 2.43 23.94 -13.59
CA LYS A 148 1.92 23.19 -14.74
C LYS A 148 2.69 21.87 -14.84
N ILE A 149 1.97 20.76 -15.00
CA ILE A 149 2.58 19.44 -15.18
C ILE A 149 3.40 19.44 -16.46
N SER A 150 4.70 19.15 -16.32
CA SER A 150 5.66 19.00 -17.40
C SER A 150 5.30 17.81 -18.27
N SER A 151 5.39 17.96 -19.59
CA SER A 151 5.20 16.83 -20.51
C SER A 151 6.37 15.85 -20.42
N VAL A 152 6.07 14.56 -20.41
CA VAL A 152 7.06 13.48 -20.47
C VAL A 152 7.10 12.94 -21.91
N THR A 153 8.29 12.77 -22.47
CA THR A 153 8.45 12.20 -23.82
C THR A 153 8.06 10.72 -23.85
N SER A 154 7.83 10.17 -25.05
CA SER A 154 7.49 8.74 -25.21
C SER A 154 8.59 7.80 -24.69
N THR A 155 9.86 8.14 -24.89
CA THR A 155 11.01 7.35 -24.40
C THR A 155 11.10 7.38 -22.88
N GLU A 156 10.90 8.55 -22.26
CA GLU A 156 10.91 8.69 -20.80
C GLU A 156 9.73 7.99 -20.13
N ARG A 157 8.60 7.84 -20.84
CA ARG A 157 7.37 7.22 -20.33
C ARG A 157 7.60 5.80 -19.83
N TYR A 158 8.28 4.96 -20.61
CA TYR A 158 8.52 3.56 -20.22
C TYR A 158 9.39 3.48 -18.95
N GLN A 159 10.48 4.26 -18.91
CA GLN A 159 11.34 4.30 -17.73
C GLN A 159 10.60 4.86 -16.51
N PHE A 160 9.73 5.86 -16.69
CA PHE A 160 8.91 6.40 -15.60
C PHE A 160 7.95 5.36 -15.03
N ILE A 161 7.27 4.58 -15.88
CA ILE A 161 6.36 3.52 -15.45
C ILE A 161 7.12 2.47 -14.64
N GLU A 162 8.32 2.07 -15.07
CA GLU A 162 9.15 1.12 -14.34
C GLU A 162 9.67 1.70 -13.02
N ASP A 163 10.14 2.95 -13.02
CA ASP A 163 10.58 3.64 -11.80
C ASP A 163 9.41 3.76 -10.79
N LEU A 164 8.19 4.00 -11.28
CA LEU A 164 6.97 4.03 -10.46
C LEU A 164 6.60 2.65 -9.91
N ARG A 165 6.72 1.60 -10.72
CA ARG A 165 6.49 0.22 -10.28
C ARG A 165 7.42 -0.15 -9.12
N LYS A 166 8.71 0.19 -9.25
CA LYS A 166 9.73 -0.01 -8.20
C LYS A 166 9.45 0.82 -6.95
N ALA A 167 9.08 2.09 -7.13
CA ALA A 167 8.72 2.99 -6.03
C ALA A 167 7.51 2.46 -5.25
N LEU A 168 6.46 2.01 -5.94
CA LEU A 168 5.27 1.38 -5.36
C LEU A 168 5.66 0.13 -4.56
N PHE A 169 6.47 -0.77 -5.14
CA PHE A 169 6.89 -1.99 -4.45
C PHE A 169 7.71 -1.69 -3.19
N LEU A 170 8.65 -0.74 -3.26
CA LEU A 170 9.43 -0.31 -2.11
C LEU A 170 8.54 0.34 -1.02
N GLY A 171 7.58 1.18 -1.42
CA GLY A 171 6.59 1.76 -0.50
C GLY A 171 5.78 0.69 0.23
N LYS A 172 5.36 -0.37 -0.48
CA LYS A 172 4.70 -1.53 0.14
C LYS A 172 5.61 -2.22 1.14
N ILE A 173 6.85 -2.53 0.79
CA ILE A 173 7.81 -3.15 1.72
C ILE A 173 7.97 -2.31 3.00
N LEU A 174 8.11 -0.99 2.86
CA LEU A 174 8.24 -0.07 4.00
C LEU A 174 6.98 -0.07 4.88
N SER A 175 5.79 -0.07 4.28
CA SER A 175 4.53 -0.16 5.05
C SER A 175 4.45 -1.45 5.86
N TYR A 176 4.77 -2.60 5.24
CA TYR A 176 4.79 -3.87 5.96
C TYR A 176 5.86 -3.88 7.05
N ALA A 177 7.04 -3.30 6.80
CA ALA A 177 8.09 -3.17 7.81
C ALA A 177 7.62 -2.37 9.03
N GLN A 178 6.88 -1.26 8.82
CA GLN A 178 6.29 -0.48 9.90
C GLN A 178 5.22 -1.26 10.66
N GLY A 179 4.27 -1.91 9.94
CA GLY A 179 3.21 -2.71 10.56
C GLY A 179 3.73 -3.89 11.38
N PHE A 180 4.73 -4.62 10.89
CA PHE A 180 5.37 -5.70 11.65
C PHE A 180 6.16 -5.18 12.86
N SER A 181 6.81 -4.01 12.73
CA SER A 181 7.47 -3.36 13.87
C SER A 181 6.47 -2.95 14.96
N GLN A 182 5.29 -2.44 14.58
CA GLN A 182 4.22 -2.14 15.51
C GLN A 182 3.70 -3.40 16.21
N MET A 183 3.50 -4.51 15.48
CA MET A 183 3.10 -5.79 16.10
C MET A 183 4.17 -6.32 17.06
N LYS A 184 5.46 -6.10 16.75
CA LYS A 184 6.56 -6.44 17.65
C LYS A 184 6.53 -5.66 18.96
N ALA A 185 6.45 -4.34 18.89
CA ALA A 185 6.34 -3.50 20.08
C ALA A 185 5.10 -3.85 20.92
N ALA A 186 3.96 -4.14 20.28
CA ALA A 186 2.75 -4.59 20.97
C ALA A 186 2.95 -5.95 21.65
N SER A 187 3.59 -6.90 20.96
CA SER A 187 3.90 -8.22 21.51
C SER A 187 4.78 -8.13 22.76
N GLU A 188 5.76 -7.23 22.76
CA GLU A 188 6.64 -6.96 23.90
C GLU A 188 5.86 -6.32 25.06
N LYS A 189 5.12 -5.22 24.80
CA LYS A 189 4.32 -4.52 25.82
C LYS A 189 3.28 -5.41 26.48
N TYR A 190 2.56 -6.21 25.70
CA TYR A 190 1.45 -7.03 26.18
C TYR A 190 1.82 -8.49 26.45
N LYS A 191 3.11 -8.86 26.30
CA LYS A 191 3.62 -10.22 26.51
C LYS A 191 2.88 -11.29 25.72
N TRP A 192 2.48 -10.99 24.48
CA TRP A 192 1.70 -11.89 23.64
C TRP A 192 2.52 -12.97 22.93
N ASN A 193 3.85 -12.81 22.85
CA ASN A 193 4.75 -13.76 22.18
C ASN A 193 4.31 -14.09 20.75
N LEU A 194 3.93 -13.06 19.99
CA LEU A 194 3.44 -13.18 18.62
C LEU A 194 4.46 -13.90 17.73
N LYS A 195 3.97 -14.80 16.88
CA LYS A 195 4.79 -15.54 15.91
C LYS A 195 4.65 -14.92 14.53
N PHE A 196 5.58 -14.04 14.15
CA PHE A 196 5.50 -13.28 12.89
C PHE A 196 5.52 -14.16 11.64
N TYR A 197 6.23 -15.30 11.68
CA TYR A 197 6.12 -16.34 10.65
C TYR A 197 4.66 -16.78 10.45
N ASN A 198 3.94 -17.11 11.53
CA ASN A 198 2.54 -17.54 11.46
C ASN A 198 1.62 -16.40 10.99
N ILE A 199 1.85 -15.17 11.44
CA ILE A 199 1.07 -14.00 11.01
C ILE A 199 1.22 -13.77 9.50
N ALA A 200 2.45 -13.77 8.98
CA ALA A 200 2.70 -13.65 7.56
C ALA A 200 2.07 -14.83 6.77
N LYS A 201 2.19 -16.06 7.29
CA LYS A 201 1.61 -17.27 6.72
C LYS A 201 0.11 -17.15 6.50
N ILE A 202 -0.65 -16.66 7.50
CA ILE A 202 -2.10 -16.56 7.41
C ILE A 202 -2.58 -15.40 6.53
N PHE A 203 -1.77 -14.35 6.34
CA PHE A 203 -2.11 -13.26 5.43
C PHE A 203 -1.98 -13.64 3.94
N ARG A 204 -1.26 -14.72 3.60
CA ARG A 204 -1.01 -15.13 2.19
C ARG A 204 -2.29 -15.44 1.38
N SER A 205 -3.41 -15.73 2.02
CA SER A 205 -4.68 -16.00 1.32
C SER A 205 -5.88 -15.65 2.18
N GLY A 206 -7.06 -15.52 1.56
CA GLY A 206 -8.33 -15.23 2.24
C GLY A 206 -8.53 -13.79 2.73
N CYS A 207 -7.45 -13.02 2.95
CA CYS A 207 -7.52 -11.62 3.35
C CYS A 207 -7.35 -10.64 2.16
N ILE A 208 -7.58 -9.35 2.39
CA ILE A 208 -7.54 -8.31 1.33
C ILE A 208 -6.10 -8.03 0.90
N ILE A 209 -5.15 -8.02 1.84
CA ILE A 209 -3.74 -7.73 1.55
C ILE A 209 -2.96 -8.92 0.97
N LYS A 210 -3.66 -10.00 0.59
CA LYS A 210 -3.01 -11.22 0.05
C LYS A 210 -2.18 -10.88 -1.19
N ALA A 211 -0.91 -11.28 -1.16
CA ALA A 211 0.11 -10.94 -2.15
C ALA A 211 1.26 -11.95 -2.10
N ASP A 212 1.99 -12.09 -3.21
CA ASP A 212 3.20 -12.94 -3.24
C ASP A 212 4.30 -12.38 -2.32
N LEU A 213 4.32 -11.06 -2.07
CA LEU A 213 5.19 -10.39 -1.08
C LEU A 213 5.15 -11.07 0.30
N LEU A 214 3.98 -11.54 0.75
CA LEU A 214 3.82 -12.16 2.06
C LEU A 214 4.56 -13.50 2.18
N GLN A 215 4.81 -14.19 1.06
CA GLN A 215 5.64 -15.38 1.04
C GLN A 215 7.09 -15.05 1.41
N TYR A 216 7.62 -13.94 0.89
CA TYR A 216 8.97 -13.48 1.22
C TYR A 216 9.08 -13.02 2.66
N ILE A 217 8.10 -12.23 3.15
CA ILE A 217 8.04 -11.81 4.56
C ILE A 217 8.02 -13.05 5.49
N MET A 218 7.19 -14.04 5.17
CA MET A 218 7.13 -15.29 5.93
C MET A 218 8.48 -16.01 5.93
N ASN A 219 9.17 -16.10 4.79
CA ASN A 219 10.49 -16.74 4.70
C ASN A 219 11.56 -16.03 5.56
N GLU A 220 11.56 -14.69 5.60
CA GLU A 220 12.51 -13.94 6.43
C GLU A 220 12.31 -14.23 7.92
N PHE A 221 11.07 -14.27 8.40
CA PHE A 221 10.77 -14.65 9.78
C PHE A 221 11.02 -16.13 10.07
N LYS A 222 10.94 -17.01 9.07
CA LYS A 222 11.30 -18.44 9.24
C LYS A 222 12.79 -18.61 9.53
N ASN A 223 13.62 -17.82 8.86
CA ASN A 223 15.08 -17.94 8.94
C ASN A 223 15.66 -17.18 10.14
N ASN A 224 14.96 -16.15 10.63
CA ASN A 224 15.39 -15.35 11.76
C ASN A 224 14.20 -14.92 12.63
N ASN A 225 13.98 -15.63 13.74
CA ASN A 225 12.92 -15.30 14.70
C ASN A 225 13.17 -13.97 15.43
N ASP A 226 14.43 -13.53 15.51
CA ASP A 226 14.84 -12.31 16.20
C ASP A 226 15.03 -11.13 15.25
N LEU A 227 14.49 -11.22 14.02
CA LEU A 227 14.54 -10.16 13.03
C LEU A 227 14.03 -8.84 13.64
N ILE A 228 14.91 -7.85 13.66
CA ILE A 228 14.64 -6.56 14.31
C ILE A 228 13.59 -5.77 13.51
N ASN A 229 13.79 -5.72 12.19
CA ASN A 229 12.93 -5.06 11.23
C ASN A 229 13.07 -5.77 9.89
N LEU A 230 12.01 -5.80 9.06
CA LEU A 230 12.09 -6.39 7.71
C LEU A 230 13.20 -5.77 6.86
N MET A 231 13.49 -4.48 7.03
CA MET A 231 14.56 -3.79 6.30
C MET A 231 15.97 -4.25 6.68
N CYS A 232 16.14 -4.96 7.80
CA CYS A 232 17.43 -5.55 8.21
C CYS A 232 17.70 -6.91 7.54
N SER A 233 16.74 -7.43 6.78
CA SER A 233 16.88 -8.68 6.05
C SER A 233 17.65 -8.47 4.74
N SER A 234 18.45 -9.44 4.32
CA SER A 234 19.26 -9.33 3.09
C SER A 234 18.39 -9.21 1.84
N TYR A 235 17.25 -9.90 1.80
CA TYR A 235 16.30 -9.83 0.70
C TYR A 235 15.71 -8.41 0.54
N PHE A 236 15.14 -7.85 1.62
CA PHE A 236 14.48 -6.54 1.56
C PHE A 236 15.45 -5.37 1.49
N SER A 237 16.61 -5.44 2.16
CA SER A 237 17.65 -4.41 2.03
C SER A 237 18.21 -4.33 0.61
N ASN A 238 18.40 -5.46 -0.08
CA ASN A 238 18.83 -5.48 -1.47
C ASN A 238 17.80 -4.81 -2.39
N ILE A 239 16.50 -5.11 -2.22
CA ILE A 239 15.44 -4.44 -2.98
C ILE A 239 15.46 -2.93 -2.72
N ALA A 240 15.54 -2.52 -1.45
CA ALA A 240 15.58 -1.12 -1.07
C ALA A 240 16.75 -0.38 -1.73
N ASN A 241 17.97 -0.93 -1.65
CA ASN A 241 19.15 -0.35 -2.26
C ASN A 241 19.03 -0.22 -3.79
N ASN A 242 18.40 -1.21 -4.44
CA ASN A 242 18.21 -1.17 -5.89
C ASN A 242 17.09 -0.22 -6.33
N TYR A 243 16.08 0.01 -5.50
CA TYR A 243 14.85 0.73 -5.89
C TYR A 243 14.79 2.16 -5.34
N GLU A 244 15.64 2.53 -4.38
CA GLU A 244 15.64 3.85 -3.77
C GLU A 244 15.82 5.00 -4.80
N ILE A 245 16.67 4.81 -5.82
CA ILE A 245 16.85 5.78 -6.91
C ILE A 245 15.53 6.00 -7.67
N SER A 246 14.77 4.92 -7.90
CA SER A 246 13.48 4.98 -8.60
C SER A 246 12.46 5.75 -7.77
N LEU A 247 12.38 5.44 -6.47
CA LEU A 247 11.54 6.18 -5.52
C LEU A 247 11.88 7.68 -5.51
N ARG A 248 13.17 8.04 -5.43
CA ARG A 248 13.60 9.44 -5.45
C ARG A 248 13.18 10.16 -6.73
N LYS A 249 13.35 9.53 -7.91
CA LYS A 249 12.95 10.13 -9.18
C LYS A 249 11.44 10.43 -9.21
N ILE A 250 10.62 9.50 -8.73
CA ILE A 250 9.16 9.67 -8.67
C ILE A 250 8.79 10.81 -7.72
N LEU A 251 9.38 10.85 -6.52
CA LEU A 251 9.14 11.92 -5.56
C LEU A 251 9.56 13.30 -6.11
N ILE A 252 10.75 13.38 -6.74
CA ILE A 252 11.22 14.62 -7.37
C ILE A 252 10.27 15.07 -8.48
N PHE A 253 9.79 14.14 -9.32
CA PHE A 253 8.81 14.45 -10.35
C PHE A 253 7.51 14.99 -9.73
N ALA A 254 6.99 14.33 -8.70
CA ALA A 254 5.76 14.76 -8.05
C ALA A 254 5.88 16.15 -7.42
N ILE A 255 6.99 16.41 -6.69
CA ILE A 255 7.28 17.71 -6.09
C ILE A 255 7.36 18.80 -7.17
N LYS A 256 8.11 18.57 -8.26
CA LYS A 256 8.24 19.54 -9.36
C LYS A 256 6.90 19.86 -10.05
N ASN A 257 5.99 18.89 -10.07
CA ASN A 257 4.72 19.00 -10.78
C ASN A 257 3.51 19.22 -9.86
N GLY A 258 3.72 19.47 -8.56
CA GLY A 258 2.65 19.75 -7.62
C GLY A 258 1.68 18.58 -7.42
N ILE A 259 2.17 17.35 -7.55
CA ILE A 259 1.40 16.13 -7.33
C ILE A 259 1.65 15.66 -5.90
N SER A 260 0.59 15.45 -5.12
CA SER A 260 0.68 14.98 -3.74
C SER A 260 0.93 13.46 -3.72
N LEU A 261 2.00 13.06 -3.02
CA LEU A 261 2.35 11.68 -2.68
C LEU A 261 2.68 11.65 -1.17
N PRO A 262 1.65 11.64 -0.30
CA PRO A 262 1.82 11.75 1.15
C PRO A 262 2.52 10.53 1.78
#